data_AF-A0A4Q2YNV0-F1
#
_entry.id   AF-A0A4Q2YNV0-F1
#
_cell.length_a   1.000
_cell.length_b   1.000
_cell.length_c   1.000
_cell.angle_alpha   90.00
_cell.angle_beta   90.00
_cell.angle_gamma   90.00
#
_symmetry.space_group_name_H-M   'P 1'
#
loop_
_entity.id
_entity.type
_entity.pdbx_description
1 polymer ?
#
loop_
_entity_poly.entity_id
_entity_poly.type
_entity_poly.pdbx_seq_one_letter_code
_entity_poly.pdbx_strand_id
1 'polypeptide(L)'
;MFRTTFASLALTASLPAATQVFQAFEGDGFNTWESSGTAFGLAPAAGKVDGMEKPFTAYANDSLAASTHGGNDATGTLTSPEFTIKEPYISFLVAGGNTPGKTCVQLLIDGKVVRETTGKRGLRCEGALWDVTEFIGRQAKI
;
A
#
# COMPACT_ATOMS: atom_id res chain seq x y z
N MET A 1 -53.25 -27.31 -27.96
CA MET A 1 -52.08 -27.88 -27.26
C MET A 1 -50.99 -26.81 -27.26
N PHE A 2 -50.92 -25.98 -26.22
CA PHE A 2 -49.95 -24.88 -26.13
C PHE A 2 -48.69 -25.35 -25.39
N ARG A 3 -47.53 -25.24 -26.03
CA ARG A 3 -46.22 -25.51 -25.43
C ARG A 3 -45.64 -24.20 -24.91
N THR A 4 -45.48 -24.10 -23.58
CA THR A 4 -44.78 -22.99 -22.94
C THR A 4 -43.31 -23.35 -22.86
N THR A 5 -42.47 -22.62 -23.59
CA THR A 5 -41.00 -22.74 -23.50
C THR A 5 -40.51 -21.79 -22.41
N PHE A 6 -39.87 -22.30 -21.36
CA PHE A 6 -39.13 -21.47 -20.40
C PHE A 6 -37.67 -21.37 -20.87
N ALA A 7 -37.23 -20.15 -21.19
CA ALA A 7 -35.81 -19.85 -21.33
C ALA A 7 -35.30 -19.35 -19.97
N SER A 8 -34.40 -20.10 -19.35
CA SER A 8 -33.67 -19.63 -18.16
C SER A 8 -32.36 -19.00 -18.62
N LEU A 9 -32.23 -17.68 -18.41
CA LEU A 9 -31.00 -16.95 -18.60
C LEU A 9 -30.25 -16.94 -17.27
N ALA A 10 -29.18 -17.73 -17.15
CA ALA A 10 -28.26 -17.61 -16.02
C ALA A 10 -27.26 -16.49 -16.34
N LEU A 11 -27.44 -15.34 -15.71
CA LEU A 11 -26.47 -14.25 -15.76
C LEU A 11 -25.38 -14.56 -14.71
N THR A 12 -24.25 -15.11 -15.15
CA THR A 12 -23.05 -15.16 -14.29
C THR A 12 -22.50 -13.75 -14.18
N ALA A 13 -22.99 -12.98 -13.21
CA ALA A 13 -22.37 -11.73 -12.82
C ALA A 13 -21.00 -12.06 -12.20
N SER A 14 -19.93 -11.76 -12.93
CA SER A 14 -18.61 -11.63 -12.33
C SER A 14 -18.68 -10.44 -11.38
N LEU A 15 -18.88 -10.69 -10.09
CA LEU A 15 -18.73 -9.64 -9.09
C LEU A 15 -17.29 -9.12 -9.19
N PRO A 16 -17.06 -7.81 -9.39
CA PRO A 16 -15.71 -7.29 -9.22
C PRO A 16 -15.25 -7.65 -7.80
N ALA A 17 -14.05 -8.21 -7.67
CA ALA A 17 -13.46 -8.41 -6.36
C ALA A 17 -13.51 -7.07 -5.61
N ALA A 18 -13.95 -7.08 -4.35
CA ALA A 18 -14.06 -5.86 -3.57
C ALA A 18 -12.65 -5.37 -3.25
N THR A 19 -12.13 -4.42 -4.03
CA THR A 19 -10.83 -3.82 -3.75
C THR A 19 -10.97 -2.86 -2.57
N GLN A 20 -10.53 -3.30 -1.39
CA GLN A 20 -10.37 -2.43 -0.23
C GLN A 20 -9.12 -1.55 -0.44
N VAL A 21 -9.29 -0.23 -0.34
CA VAL A 21 -8.17 0.72 -0.29
C VAL A 21 -7.77 0.92 1.16
N PHE A 22 -6.55 0.55 1.53
CA PHE A 22 -6.03 0.79 2.88
C PHE A 22 -5.65 2.26 3.11
N GLN A 23 -4.98 2.86 2.12
CA GLN A 23 -4.57 4.25 2.15
C GLN A 23 -4.22 4.72 0.74
N ALA A 24 -4.77 5.88 0.35
CA ALA A 24 -4.43 6.55 -0.90
C ALA A 24 -3.27 7.54 -0.73
N PHE A 25 -2.98 7.95 0.51
CA PHE A 25 -2.01 8.99 0.86
C PHE A 25 -2.31 10.31 0.15
N GLU A 26 -3.54 10.80 0.34
CA GLU A 26 -3.98 12.10 -0.14
C GLU A 26 -4.52 12.95 1.01
N GLY A 27 -4.37 14.28 0.90
CA GLY A 27 -4.85 15.24 1.89
C GLY A 27 -3.74 15.87 2.74
N ASP A 28 -4.13 16.44 3.88
CA ASP A 28 -3.29 17.25 4.77
C ASP A 28 -2.67 16.47 5.95
N GLY A 29 -2.79 15.13 5.93
CA GLY A 29 -2.22 14.28 6.97
C GLY A 29 -2.29 12.79 6.62
N PHE A 30 -1.79 11.95 7.54
CA PHE A 30 -1.82 10.49 7.38
C PHE A 30 -3.07 9.81 7.99
N ASN A 31 -4.09 10.60 8.34
CA ASN A 31 -5.30 10.14 9.00
C ASN A 31 -4.99 9.36 10.28
N THR A 32 -5.37 8.08 10.33
CA THR A 32 -5.20 7.18 11.47
C THR A 32 -3.89 6.38 11.42
N TRP A 33 -3.03 6.62 10.42
CA TRP A 33 -1.71 6.00 10.41
C TRP A 33 -0.80 6.70 11.42
N GLU A 34 -0.05 5.90 12.16
CA GLU A 34 0.84 6.35 13.21
C GLU A 34 2.25 6.55 12.65
N SER A 35 2.78 7.76 12.74
CA SER A 35 4.18 8.03 12.40
C SER A 35 5.08 7.94 13.63
N SER A 36 6.30 7.47 13.42
CA SER A 36 7.36 7.47 14.43
C SER A 36 8.65 8.06 13.85
N GLY A 37 9.51 8.58 14.72
CA GLY A 37 10.79 9.14 14.31
C GLY A 37 10.66 10.38 13.44
N THR A 38 11.60 10.56 12.50
CA THR A 38 11.77 11.79 11.71
C THR A 38 11.81 11.55 10.20
N ALA A 39 11.63 10.30 9.76
CA ALA A 39 11.71 9.95 8.34
C ALA A 39 10.52 10.52 7.53
N PHE A 40 9.32 10.48 8.10
CA PHE A 40 8.10 10.96 7.47
C PHE A 40 7.76 12.39 7.90
N GLY A 41 7.12 13.14 7.01
CA GLY A 41 6.58 14.47 7.31
C GLY A 41 5.27 14.39 8.10
N LEU A 42 4.50 15.49 8.10
CA LEU A 42 3.17 15.53 8.73
C LEU A 42 2.05 15.07 7.79
N ALA A 43 2.32 15.04 6.48
CA ALA A 43 1.35 14.73 5.43
C ALA A 43 2.05 14.07 4.22
N PRO A 44 1.29 13.44 3.32
CA PRO A 44 1.80 12.99 2.02
C PRO A 44 2.48 14.12 1.22
N ALA A 45 3.51 13.76 0.45
CA ALA A 45 4.27 14.68 -0.37
C ALA A 45 3.80 14.61 -1.83
N ALA A 46 3.66 15.76 -2.50
CA ALA A 46 3.38 15.84 -3.94
C ALA A 46 4.63 15.54 -4.76
N GLY A 47 5.12 14.30 -4.69
CA GLY A 47 6.27 13.81 -5.44
C GLY A 47 7.64 14.29 -4.94
N LYS A 48 7.74 15.38 -4.18
CA LYS A 48 9.02 15.93 -3.74
C LYS A 48 8.94 16.49 -2.32
N VAL A 49 10.02 16.34 -1.57
CA VAL A 49 10.24 17.00 -0.27
C VAL A 49 11.52 17.83 -0.33
N ASP A 50 11.69 18.72 0.64
CA ASP A 50 12.88 19.57 0.75
C ASP A 50 14.18 18.75 0.79
N GLY A 51 15.22 19.24 0.11
CA GLY A 51 16.51 18.57 0.04
C GLY A 51 16.64 17.50 -1.07
N MET A 52 15.54 17.10 -1.72
CA MET A 52 15.63 16.21 -2.89
C MET A 52 16.09 16.94 -4.14
N GLU A 53 17.02 16.34 -4.91
CA GLU A 53 17.38 16.85 -6.24
C GLU A 53 16.22 16.63 -7.24
N LYS A 54 15.68 15.41 -7.26
CA LYS A 54 14.65 14.95 -8.21
C LYS A 54 13.39 14.48 -7.49
N PRO A 55 12.20 14.61 -8.10
CA PRO A 55 10.96 14.11 -7.51
C PRO A 55 10.83 12.58 -7.70
N PHE A 56 10.02 11.96 -6.84
CA PHE A 56 9.35 10.71 -7.13
C PHE A 56 8.46 10.84 -8.36
N THR A 57 8.26 9.73 -9.08
CA THR A 57 7.43 9.68 -10.29
C THR A 57 6.65 8.38 -10.33
N ALA A 58 5.57 8.32 -11.13
CA ALA A 58 4.74 7.13 -11.30
C ALA A 58 4.10 6.60 -9.99
N TYR A 59 3.93 7.44 -8.99
CA TYR A 59 3.01 7.19 -7.89
C TYR A 59 1.56 7.42 -8.36
N ALA A 60 0.59 6.91 -7.61
CA ALA A 60 -0.83 7.07 -7.94
C ALA A 60 -1.31 8.48 -7.54
N ASN A 61 -2.29 9.01 -8.28
CA ASN A 61 -2.95 10.27 -7.96
C ASN A 61 -1.97 11.45 -7.80
N ASP A 62 -2.02 12.18 -6.68
CA ASP A 62 -1.38 13.49 -6.51
C ASP A 62 -0.24 13.48 -5.49
N SER A 63 -0.25 12.56 -4.52
CA SER A 63 0.79 12.50 -3.49
C SER A 63 1.14 11.08 -3.01
N LEU A 64 2.19 10.99 -2.17
CA LEU A 64 2.67 9.73 -1.61
C LEU A 64 3.28 9.92 -0.20
N ALA A 65 3.29 8.87 0.61
CA ALA A 65 4.11 8.85 1.83
C ALA A 65 5.60 8.77 1.47
N ALA A 66 6.36 9.78 1.86
CA ALA A 66 7.80 9.85 1.62
C ALA A 66 8.58 9.78 2.94
N SER A 67 9.49 8.83 3.07
CA SER A 67 10.38 8.69 4.24
C SER A 67 11.68 9.52 4.12
N THR A 68 11.70 10.50 3.22
CA THR A 68 12.89 11.27 2.84
C THR A 68 12.99 12.65 3.52
N HIS A 69 12.05 13.03 4.39
CA HIS A 69 11.98 14.39 4.93
C HIS A 69 13.21 14.80 5.75
N GLY A 70 13.86 13.86 6.45
CA GLY A 70 15.09 14.12 7.20
C GLY A 70 16.36 13.56 6.55
N GLY A 71 16.31 13.25 5.24
CA GLY A 71 17.46 12.70 4.51
C GLY A 71 17.89 11.30 4.98
N ASN A 72 19.16 10.96 4.73
CA ASN A 72 19.69 9.61 4.96
C ASN A 72 19.82 9.22 6.44
N ASP A 73 19.89 10.20 7.34
CA ASP A 73 20.06 9.96 8.79
C ASP A 73 18.71 9.77 9.50
N ALA A 74 17.61 10.11 8.85
CA ALA A 74 16.30 9.99 9.44
C ALA A 74 15.81 8.54 9.47
N THR A 75 15.21 8.17 10.59
CA THR A 75 14.63 6.85 10.81
C THR A 75 13.22 7.00 11.34
N GLY A 76 12.37 6.00 11.09
CA GLY A 76 10.98 6.02 11.53
C GLY A 76 10.11 5.08 10.73
N THR A 77 8.87 4.93 11.17
CA THR A 77 7.84 4.16 10.48
C THR A 77 6.61 5.03 10.24
N LEU A 78 5.81 4.63 9.26
CA LEU A 78 4.44 5.09 9.09
C LEU A 78 3.58 3.83 9.07
N THR A 79 2.81 3.61 10.13
CA THR A 79 2.17 2.32 10.40
C THR A 79 0.65 2.44 10.33
N SER A 80 0.01 1.53 9.62
CA SER A 80 -1.44 1.54 9.46
C SER A 80 -2.17 1.21 10.77
N PRO A 81 -3.46 1.57 10.89
CA PRO A 81 -4.37 0.88 11.79
C PRO A 81 -4.37 -0.62 11.52
N GLU A 82 -4.77 -1.41 12.51
CA GLU A 82 -4.97 -2.82 12.32
C GLU A 82 -6.16 -3.09 11.37
N PHE A 83 -6.00 -4.05 10.47
CA PHE A 83 -7.05 -4.49 9.56
C PHE A 83 -7.10 -6.01 9.45
N THR A 84 -8.26 -6.55 9.08
CA THR A 84 -8.42 -7.95 8.72
C THR A 84 -8.08 -8.16 7.25
N ILE A 85 -7.21 -9.13 6.94
CA ILE A 85 -6.96 -9.54 5.56
C ILE A 85 -8.19 -10.29 5.04
N LYS A 86 -8.89 -9.70 4.07
CA LYS A 86 -10.12 -10.28 3.48
C LYS A 86 -9.90 -10.85 2.08
N GLU A 87 -8.91 -10.31 1.37
CA GLU A 87 -8.62 -10.62 -0.03
C GLU A 87 -7.26 -11.31 -0.14
N PRO A 88 -7.06 -12.16 -1.17
CA PRO A 88 -5.84 -12.94 -1.34
C PRO A 88 -4.63 -12.10 -1.77
N TYR A 89 -4.83 -10.85 -2.19
CA TYR A 89 -3.75 -10.01 -2.70
C TYR A 89 -3.75 -8.62 -2.07
N ILE A 90 -2.54 -8.14 -1.78
CA ILE A 90 -2.28 -6.74 -1.42
C ILE A 90 -1.36 -6.16 -2.48
N SER A 91 -1.75 -5.06 -3.10
CA SER A 91 -0.95 -4.36 -4.10
C SER A 91 -0.69 -2.91 -3.69
N PHE A 92 0.47 -2.40 -4.08
CA PHE A 92 0.89 -1.03 -3.80
C PHE A 92 1.99 -0.58 -4.77
N LEU A 93 2.33 0.71 -4.72
CA LEU A 93 3.43 1.29 -5.46
C LEU A 93 4.58 1.60 -4.50
N VAL A 94 5.81 1.29 -4.88
CA VAL A 94 7.00 1.50 -4.03
C VAL A 94 8.18 2.02 -4.85
N ALA A 95 8.94 2.94 -4.26
CA ALA A 95 10.20 3.49 -4.78
C ALA A 95 11.24 3.53 -3.65
N GLY A 96 12.44 4.04 -3.95
CA GLY A 96 13.50 4.27 -2.98
C GLY A 96 14.58 3.19 -2.99
N GLY A 97 15.25 3.05 -1.84
CA GLY A 97 16.40 2.15 -1.66
C GLY A 97 16.05 0.66 -1.77
N ASN A 98 17.08 -0.16 -1.95
CA ASN A 98 17.00 -1.62 -1.89
C ASN A 98 17.80 -2.12 -0.67
N THR A 99 17.26 -1.85 0.52
CA THR A 99 17.89 -2.21 1.78
C THR A 99 16.87 -2.92 2.67
N PRO A 100 16.75 -4.27 2.54
CA PRO A 100 15.84 -5.09 3.33
C PRO A 100 15.95 -4.83 4.83
N GLY A 101 14.81 -4.84 5.53
CA GLY A 101 14.71 -4.55 6.97
C GLY A 101 15.05 -3.10 7.39
N LYS A 102 15.34 -2.19 6.46
CA LYS A 102 15.63 -0.77 6.76
C LYS A 102 14.78 0.20 5.96
N THR A 103 14.67 -0.01 4.65
CA THR A 103 13.91 0.86 3.75
C THR A 103 13.01 -0.01 2.89
N CYS A 104 11.85 -0.34 3.44
CA CYS A 104 10.93 -1.31 2.89
C CYS A 104 9.50 -1.04 3.36
N VAL A 105 8.53 -1.54 2.59
CA VAL A 105 7.16 -1.75 3.04
C VAL A 105 7.09 -3.16 3.61
N GLN A 106 6.45 -3.32 4.78
CA GLN A 106 6.33 -4.60 5.47
C GLN A 106 4.85 -4.91 5.74
N LEU A 107 4.50 -6.20 5.77
CA LEU A 107 3.22 -6.66 6.33
C LEU A 107 3.53 -7.34 7.65
N LEU A 108 2.84 -6.93 8.71
CA LEU A 108 3.01 -7.47 10.05
C LEU A 108 1.77 -8.22 10.51
N ILE A 109 1.97 -9.40 11.10
CA ILE A 109 0.95 -10.18 11.79
C ILE A 109 1.51 -10.58 13.15
N ASP A 110 0.76 -10.34 14.24
CA ASP A 110 1.23 -10.51 15.63
C ASP A 110 2.58 -9.83 15.90
N GLY A 111 2.82 -8.66 15.28
CA GLY A 111 4.07 -7.91 15.39
C GLY A 111 5.27 -8.52 14.64
N LYS A 112 5.06 -9.57 13.83
CA LYS A 112 6.12 -10.20 13.03
C LYS A 112 5.96 -9.86 11.55
N VAL A 113 7.08 -9.56 10.89
CA VAL A 113 7.12 -9.32 9.43
C VAL A 113 6.86 -10.64 8.70
N VAL A 114 5.79 -10.69 7.90
CA VAL A 114 5.40 -11.86 7.09
C VAL A 114 5.52 -11.63 5.58
N ARG A 115 5.62 -10.37 5.15
CA ARG A 115 5.99 -9.94 3.80
C ARG A 115 6.84 -8.67 3.89
N GLU A 116 7.71 -8.48 2.90
CA GLU A 116 8.54 -7.30 2.78
C GLU A 116 8.78 -6.98 1.30
N THR A 117 8.87 -5.70 0.96
CA THR A 117 9.31 -5.25 -0.37
C THR A 117 10.08 -3.94 -0.26
N THR A 118 11.22 -3.88 -0.93
CA THR A 118 12.04 -2.68 -1.05
C THR A 118 11.79 -1.98 -2.39
N GLY A 119 12.26 -0.75 -2.52
CA GLY A 119 12.43 -0.11 -3.82
C GLY A 119 13.57 -0.74 -4.64
N LYS A 120 13.78 -0.21 -5.85
CA LYS A 120 14.81 -0.67 -6.80
C LYS A 120 15.95 0.34 -7.00
N ARG A 121 16.31 1.07 -5.95
CA ARG A 121 17.32 2.15 -5.99
C ARG A 121 16.96 3.24 -6.99
N GLY A 122 15.73 3.75 -6.92
CA GLY A 122 15.24 4.77 -7.85
C GLY A 122 14.04 5.53 -7.30
N LEU A 123 13.70 6.65 -7.94
CA LEU A 123 12.58 7.51 -7.57
C LEU A 123 11.31 7.22 -8.38
N ARG A 124 11.36 6.29 -9.33
CA ARG A 124 10.18 5.83 -10.04
C ARG A 124 9.47 4.76 -9.20
N CYS A 125 8.21 5.00 -8.85
CA CYS A 125 7.40 4.02 -8.15
C CYS A 125 7.03 2.87 -9.09
N GLU A 126 7.13 1.65 -8.57
CA GLU A 126 6.84 0.42 -9.28
C GLU A 126 5.80 -0.41 -8.52
N GLY A 127 4.98 -1.14 -9.28
CA GLY A 127 3.96 -2.02 -8.70
C GLY A 127 4.59 -3.19 -7.96
N ALA A 128 4.11 -3.41 -6.74
CA ALA A 128 4.35 -4.59 -5.94
C ALA A 128 3.03 -5.30 -5.67
N LEU A 129 3.09 -6.62 -5.57
CA LEU A 129 1.96 -7.50 -5.30
C LEU A 129 2.41 -8.57 -4.31
N TRP A 130 1.69 -8.70 -3.20
CA TRP A 130 1.82 -9.82 -2.27
C TRP A 130 0.62 -10.74 -2.43
N ASP A 131 0.88 -12.02 -2.68
CA ASP A 131 -0.06 -13.08 -2.34
C ASP A 131 -0.05 -13.23 -0.81
N VAL A 132 -1.22 -13.12 -0.20
CA VAL A 132 -1.47 -13.22 1.24
C VAL A 132 -2.62 -14.19 1.54
N THR A 133 -2.91 -15.10 0.60
CA THR A 133 -4.01 -16.06 0.70
C THR A 133 -3.93 -16.87 2.00
N GLU A 134 -2.74 -17.22 2.47
CA GLU A 134 -2.56 -17.99 3.71
C GLU A 134 -2.88 -17.19 4.98
N PHE A 135 -3.04 -15.86 4.87
CA PHE A 135 -3.32 -14.97 5.99
C PHE A 135 -4.74 -14.43 6.00
N ILE A 136 -5.62 -14.89 5.11
CA ILE A 136 -7.03 -14.49 5.10
C ILE A 136 -7.67 -14.74 6.48
N GLY A 137 -8.39 -13.74 6.97
CA GLY A 137 -9.02 -13.73 8.29
C GLY A 137 -8.10 -13.29 9.44
N ARG A 138 -6.80 -13.10 9.19
CA ARG A 138 -5.85 -12.63 10.21
C ARG A 138 -5.84 -11.11 10.31
N GLN A 139 -5.57 -10.61 11.52
CA GLN A 139 -5.29 -9.21 11.78
C GLN A 139 -3.86 -8.88 11.36
N ALA A 140 -3.70 -7.74 10.69
CA ALA A 140 -2.42 -7.28 10.16
C ALA A 140 -2.26 -5.75 10.24
N LYS A 141 -1.02 -5.30 10.09
CA LYS A 141 -0.64 -3.89 9.88
C LYS A 141 0.35 -3.80 8.72
N ILE A 142 0.37 -2.65 8.05
CA ILE A 142 1.41 -2.27 7.07
C ILE A 142 2.28 -1.18 7.69
#